data_AF-A0A8W8HUM5-F1
#
_entry.id   AF-A0A8W8HUM5-F1
#
_cell.length_a   1.000
_cell.length_b   1.000
_cell.length_c   1.000
_cell.angle_alpha   90.00
_cell.angle_beta   90.00
_cell.angle_gamma   90.00
#
_symmetry.space_group_name_H-M   'P 1'
#
loop_
_entity.id
_entity.type
_entity.pdbx_description
1 polymer ?
#
loop_
_entity_poly.entity_id
_entity_poly.type
_entity_poly.pdbx_seq_one_letter_code
_entity_poly.pdbx_strand_id
1 'polypeptide(L)'
;LHRKRHGYRLDYHERKRKKEGRKAHEMAEKAKKLRGIRAKLYNKKRHAEKVQMKKTIKMHEERKTKQKNNDEVPEGAVPAYLLDREGQSRAKVLSNMIKQKRKEKAGKWDVPLPKVRGMSEAEVFKVIKSGKTKRKGWKRMVTKVCYVGEGFTRKPPKFERFIRPMGLRFNKAHVTHPELKATFCLPIIGVKKNPTSTMYTSLGVITKGTIIEVNISELGLVTQAGKVIWGKYAQVTNNPENDGCINAVLLV
;
A
#
# COMPACT_ATOMS: atom_id res chain seq x y z
N LEU A 1 18.80 15.13 44.13
CA LEU A 1 19.73 15.48 45.23
C LEU A 1 20.22 14.29 46.05
N HIS A 2 19.37 13.33 46.42
CA HIS A 2 19.71 12.20 47.30
C HIS A 2 21.02 11.46 46.96
N ARG A 3 21.23 11.05 45.70
CA ARG A 3 22.44 10.35 45.25
C ARG A 3 23.73 11.20 45.31
N LYS A 4 23.61 12.53 45.23
CA LYS A 4 24.73 13.46 45.43
C LYS A 4 25.04 13.67 46.92
N ARG A 5 24.03 13.58 47.79
CA ARG A 5 24.14 13.77 49.25
C ARG A 5 24.55 12.51 50.02
N HIS A 6 24.05 11.34 49.60
CA HIS A 6 24.22 10.06 50.32
C HIS A 6 24.91 8.99 49.46
N GLY A 7 25.36 9.35 48.25
CA GLY A 7 26.07 8.44 47.36
C GLY A 7 25.22 7.30 46.81
N TYR A 8 25.92 6.24 46.39
CA TYR A 8 25.31 4.96 46.04
C TYR A 8 25.42 4.00 47.22
N ARG A 9 24.62 2.94 47.19
CA ARG A 9 24.81 1.79 48.08
C ARG A 9 26.24 1.24 47.90
N LEU A 10 26.89 0.87 49.00
CA LEU A 10 28.30 0.46 49.03
C LEU A 10 28.63 -0.68 48.02
N ASP A 11 27.70 -1.61 47.80
CA ASP A 11 27.84 -2.76 46.88
C ASP A 11 27.39 -2.48 45.43
N TYR A 12 26.94 -1.26 45.11
CA TYR A 12 26.31 -0.95 43.82
C TYR A 12 27.24 -1.19 42.63
N HIS A 13 28.46 -0.66 42.71
CA HIS A 13 29.43 -0.75 41.63
C HIS A 13 29.92 -2.19 41.42
N GLU A 14 30.15 -2.93 42.50
CA GLU A 14 30.53 -4.34 42.42
C GLU A 14 29.43 -5.19 41.79
N ARG A 15 28.17 -4.99 42.19
CA ARG A 15 27.01 -5.68 41.61
C ARG A 15 26.83 -5.34 40.14
N LYS A 16 26.99 -4.07 39.75
CA LYS A 16 26.90 -3.64 38.36
C LYS A 16 27.98 -4.31 37.51
N ARG A 17 29.24 -4.31 37.97
CA ARG A 17 30.37 -4.99 37.32
C ARG A 17 30.11 -6.49 37.16
N LYS A 18 29.70 -7.19 38.23
CA LYS A 18 29.37 -8.62 38.20
C LYS A 18 28.17 -8.94 37.30
N LYS A 19 27.20 -8.03 37.19
CA LYS A 19 26.06 -8.16 36.27
C LYS A 19 26.53 -8.02 34.82
N GLU A 20 27.33 -7.02 34.51
CA GLU A 20 27.88 -6.79 33.17
C GLU A 20 28.76 -7.94 32.68
N GLY A 21 29.64 -8.47 33.54
CA GLY A 21 30.45 -9.65 33.21
C GLY A 21 29.63 -10.90 32.91
N ARG A 22 28.50 -11.11 33.59
CA ARG A 22 27.61 -12.27 33.36
C ARG A 22 26.72 -12.14 32.13
N LYS A 23 26.54 -10.95 31.57
CA LYS A 23 25.60 -10.71 30.45
C LYS A 23 25.87 -11.61 29.24
N ALA A 24 27.13 -11.86 28.89
CA ALA A 24 27.47 -12.69 27.73
C ALA A 24 26.97 -14.13 27.90
N HIS A 25 27.20 -14.73 29.07
CA HIS A 25 26.72 -16.07 29.40
C HIS A 25 25.20 -16.13 29.50
N GLU A 26 24.57 -15.17 30.18
CA GLU A 26 23.10 -15.09 30.26
C GLU A 26 22.46 -14.96 28.87
N MET A 27 23.07 -14.22 27.95
CA MET A 27 22.59 -14.10 26.57
C MET A 27 22.69 -15.43 25.82
N ALA A 28 23.84 -16.12 25.91
CA ALA A 28 24.03 -17.42 25.28
C ALA A 28 23.08 -18.48 25.85
N GLU A 29 22.88 -18.48 27.16
CA GLU A 29 21.94 -19.36 27.85
C GLU A 29 20.49 -19.11 27.40
N LYS A 30 20.07 -17.84 27.36
CA LYS A 30 18.73 -17.46 26.86
C LYS A 30 18.53 -17.90 25.41
N ALA A 31 19.54 -17.75 24.55
CA ALA A 31 19.47 -18.21 23.17
C ALA A 31 19.22 -19.71 23.05
N LYS A 32 19.85 -20.53 23.93
CA LYS A 32 19.72 -22.00 23.93
C LYS A 32 18.44 -22.50 24.61
N LYS A 33 18.02 -21.85 25.70
CA LYS A 33 16.91 -22.33 26.55
C LYS A 33 15.54 -21.83 26.11
N LEU A 34 15.44 -20.65 25.48
CA LEU A 34 14.15 -20.12 25.03
C LEU A 34 13.56 -21.01 23.93
N ARG A 35 12.27 -21.30 24.03
CA ARG A 35 11.51 -22.09 23.05
C ARG A 35 10.31 -21.30 22.50
N GLY A 36 9.78 -21.74 21.36
CA GLY A 36 8.57 -21.18 20.75
C GLY A 36 8.68 -19.69 20.39
N ILE A 37 7.61 -18.93 20.64
CA ILE A 37 7.53 -17.51 20.27
C ILE A 37 8.58 -16.65 20.98
N ARG A 38 8.95 -16.99 22.22
CA ARG A 38 9.94 -16.25 23.01
C ARG A 38 11.33 -16.34 22.36
N ALA A 39 11.69 -17.50 21.81
CA ALA A 39 12.94 -17.68 21.07
C ALA A 39 12.95 -16.84 19.78
N LYS A 40 11.83 -16.85 19.02
CA LYS A 40 11.69 -16.06 17.80
C LYS A 40 11.84 -14.56 18.05
N LEU A 41 11.18 -14.04 19.09
CA LEU A 41 11.29 -12.62 19.48
C LEU A 41 12.71 -12.26 19.93
N TYR A 42 13.35 -13.15 20.72
CA TYR A 42 14.73 -12.95 21.17
C TYR A 42 15.71 -12.88 19.99
N ASN A 43 15.61 -13.79 19.03
CA ASN A 43 16.45 -13.80 17.83
C ASN A 43 16.21 -12.57 16.94
N LYS A 44 14.95 -12.15 16.76
CA LYS A 44 14.60 -10.92 16.03
C LYS A 44 15.26 -9.69 16.68
N LYS A 45 15.20 -9.58 18.01
CA LYS A 45 15.85 -8.50 18.76
C LYS A 45 17.38 -8.52 18.57
N ARG A 46 18.01 -9.69 18.71
CA ARG A 46 19.47 -9.84 18.53
C ARG A 46 19.92 -9.52 17.11
N HIS A 47 19.13 -9.87 16.10
CA HIS A 47 19.41 -9.50 14.71
C HIS A 47 19.39 -7.98 14.53
N ALA A 48 18.37 -7.29 15.05
CA ALA A 48 18.29 -5.82 14.98
C ALA A 48 19.48 -5.13 15.67
N GLU A 49 19.87 -5.60 16.87
CA GLU A 49 21.05 -5.09 17.60
C GLU A 49 22.35 -5.26 16.80
N LYS A 50 22.56 -6.43 16.16
CA LYS A 50 23.73 -6.67 15.30
C LYS A 50 23.75 -5.75 14.09
N VAL A 51 22.60 -5.57 13.42
CA VAL A 51 22.49 -4.66 12.26
C VAL A 51 22.76 -3.22 12.67
N GLN A 52 22.23 -2.76 13.80
CA GLN A 52 22.48 -1.43 14.31
C GLN A 52 23.96 -1.21 14.60
N MET A 53 24.61 -2.14 15.31
CA MET A 53 26.06 -2.06 15.61
C MET A 53 26.91 -2.09 14.32
N LYS A 54 26.54 -2.90 13.34
CA LYS A 54 27.25 -2.93 12.05
C LYS A 54 27.13 -1.58 11.32
N LYS A 55 25.95 -0.95 11.34
CA LYS A 55 25.74 0.37 10.74
C LYS A 55 26.51 1.47 11.47
N THR A 56 26.59 1.44 12.81
CA THR A 56 27.32 2.45 13.59
C THR A 56 28.83 2.33 13.40
N ILE A 57 29.36 1.11 13.38
CA ILE A 57 30.78 0.86 13.09
C ILE A 57 31.10 1.36 11.69
N LYS A 58 30.31 0.98 10.68
CA LYS A 58 30.50 1.43 9.29
C LYS A 58 30.47 2.96 9.17
N MET A 59 29.48 3.62 9.76
CA MET A 59 29.38 5.09 9.76
C MET A 59 30.60 5.76 10.44
N HIS A 60 31.12 5.15 11.50
CA HIS A 60 32.30 5.66 12.20
C HIS A 60 33.59 5.43 11.41
N GLU A 61 33.72 4.29 10.72
CA GLU A 61 34.81 4.03 9.77
C GLU A 61 34.79 5.02 8.61
N GLU A 62 33.65 5.19 7.95
CA GLU A 62 33.44 6.17 6.87
C GLU A 62 33.71 7.60 7.31
N ARG A 63 33.37 7.97 8.55
CA ARG A 63 33.71 9.30 9.11
C ARG A 63 35.21 9.48 9.32
N LYS A 64 35.93 8.41 9.69
CA LYS A 64 37.38 8.45 9.92
C LYS A 64 38.15 8.54 8.61
N THR A 65 37.71 7.82 7.59
CA THR A 65 38.25 7.93 6.24
C THR A 65 37.48 9.00 5.48
N LYS A 66 37.95 10.26 5.55
CA LYS A 66 37.59 11.24 4.51
C LYS A 66 38.15 10.75 3.19
N GLN A 67 37.40 9.92 2.47
CA GLN A 67 37.67 9.73 1.05
C GLN A 67 37.45 11.10 0.41
N LYS A 68 38.53 11.71 -0.10
CA LYS A 68 38.36 12.72 -1.15
C LYS A 68 37.65 11.97 -2.27
N ASN A 69 36.47 12.43 -2.67
CA ASN A 69 35.84 11.95 -3.88
C ASN A 69 36.81 12.31 -5.03
N ASN A 70 37.66 11.37 -5.41
CA ASN A 70 38.42 11.39 -6.66
C ASN A 70 37.59 10.70 -7.75
N ASP A 71 36.27 10.82 -7.68
CA ASP A 71 35.41 10.38 -8.76
C ASP A 71 35.48 11.48 -9.82
N GLU A 72 36.14 11.18 -10.93
CA GLU A 72 35.86 11.88 -12.19
C GLU A 72 34.35 11.96 -12.35
N VAL A 73 33.88 13.16 -12.69
CA VAL A 73 32.46 13.52 -12.82
C VAL A 73 31.70 12.33 -13.45
N PRO A 74 30.81 11.66 -12.70
CA PRO A 74 30.11 10.49 -13.22
C PRO A 74 29.38 10.89 -14.50
N GLU A 75 29.47 10.06 -15.54
CA GLU A 75 28.83 10.30 -16.83
C GLU A 75 27.31 10.42 -16.61
N GLY A 76 26.80 11.66 -16.53
CA GLY A 76 25.47 11.97 -16.02
C GLY A 76 25.36 13.13 -15.02
N ALA A 77 26.46 13.84 -14.70
CA ALA A 77 26.38 15.04 -13.88
C ALA A 77 25.57 16.15 -14.56
N VAL A 78 24.44 16.48 -13.94
CA VAL A 78 23.55 17.55 -14.37
C VAL A 78 23.71 18.72 -13.39
N PRO A 79 23.64 19.99 -13.84
CA PRO A 79 23.67 21.14 -12.93
C PRO A 79 22.72 21.01 -11.73
N ALA A 80 23.03 21.64 -10.60
CA ALA A 80 22.32 21.43 -9.33
C ALA A 80 20.78 21.59 -9.41
N TYR A 81 20.29 22.44 -10.32
CA TYR A 81 18.87 22.68 -10.59
C TYR A 81 18.17 21.60 -11.45
N LEU A 82 18.90 20.58 -11.90
CA LEU A 82 18.45 19.45 -12.71
C LEU A 82 18.70 18.08 -12.03
N LEU A 83 19.39 18.04 -10.88
CA LEU A 83 19.74 16.81 -10.16
C LEU A 83 18.52 16.01 -9.66
N ASP A 84 17.47 16.70 -9.21
CA ASP A 84 16.23 16.06 -8.70
C ASP A 84 15.13 15.89 -9.76
N ARG A 85 15.42 16.24 -11.02
CA ARG A 85 14.49 16.04 -12.13
C ARG A 85 14.83 14.71 -12.80
N GLU A 86 14.13 13.63 -12.42
CA GLU A 86 14.09 12.39 -13.22
C GLU A 86 13.87 12.78 -14.70
N GLY A 87 14.82 12.44 -15.56
CA GLY A 87 15.03 13.11 -16.84
C GLY A 87 13.78 13.25 -17.73
N GLN A 88 13.49 14.49 -18.11
CA GLN A 88 12.78 14.78 -19.36
C GLN A 88 13.74 15.51 -20.30
N SER A 89 14.33 14.78 -21.23
CA SER A 89 14.95 15.34 -22.44
C SER A 89 13.85 15.93 -23.35
N ARG A 90 13.20 17.00 -22.91
CA ARG A 90 12.09 17.64 -23.63
C ARG A 90 12.50 18.98 -24.20
N ALA A 91 12.94 18.93 -25.45
CA ALA A 91 12.62 19.99 -26.40
C ALA A 91 12.51 19.43 -27.83
N LYS A 92 13.45 18.55 -28.25
CA LYS A 92 13.42 17.95 -29.60
C LYS A 92 12.60 16.67 -29.75
N VAL A 93 12.19 16.03 -28.64
CA VAL A 93 11.40 14.78 -28.67
C VAL A 93 9.89 15.03 -28.77
N LEU A 94 9.41 16.25 -28.47
CA LEU A 94 7.98 16.58 -28.50
C LEU A 94 7.36 16.54 -29.92
N SER A 95 8.11 16.96 -30.94
CA SER A 95 7.62 16.93 -32.33
C SER A 95 7.58 15.52 -32.92
N ASN A 96 8.51 14.64 -32.54
CA ASN A 96 8.51 13.23 -32.93
C ASN A 96 7.51 12.40 -32.10
N MET A 97 7.28 12.73 -30.83
CA MET A 97 6.26 12.11 -29.98
C MET A 97 4.83 12.38 -30.47
N ILE A 98 4.53 13.51 -31.10
CA ILE A 98 3.19 13.75 -31.67
C ILE A 98 2.96 12.84 -32.89
N LYS A 99 4.00 12.63 -33.71
CA LYS A 99 3.95 11.69 -34.85
C LYS A 99 3.90 10.23 -34.38
N GLN A 100 4.64 9.88 -33.32
CA GLN A 100 4.56 8.57 -32.66
C GLN A 100 3.20 8.35 -31.97
N LYS A 101 2.67 9.31 -31.20
CA LYS A 101 1.32 9.23 -30.56
C LYS A 101 0.18 9.06 -31.56
N ARG A 102 0.31 9.61 -32.78
CA ARG A 102 -0.65 9.38 -33.88
C ARG A 102 -0.51 7.96 -34.48
N LYS A 103 0.71 7.40 -34.53
CA LYS A 103 0.97 6.00 -34.95
C LYS A 103 0.70 4.96 -33.83
N GLU A 104 0.82 5.34 -32.56
CA GLU A 104 0.56 4.53 -31.35
C GLU A 104 -0.91 4.58 -30.89
N LYS A 105 -1.85 5.06 -31.73
CA LYS A 105 -3.28 5.04 -31.39
C LYS A 105 -3.82 3.62 -31.09
N ALA A 106 -3.06 2.59 -31.44
CA ALA A 106 -3.28 1.18 -31.09
C ALA A 106 -2.17 0.57 -30.20
N GLY A 107 -1.29 1.39 -29.62
CA GLY A 107 -0.14 0.97 -28.82
C GLY A 107 -0.52 0.74 -27.35
N LYS A 108 -0.54 -0.53 -26.94
CA LYS A 108 -0.39 -1.09 -25.58
C LYS A 108 -0.50 -0.10 -24.41
N TRP A 109 -1.69 0.46 -24.18
CA TRP A 109 -2.00 1.09 -22.89
C TRP A 109 -2.34 -0.01 -21.89
N ASP A 110 -1.30 -0.63 -21.35
CA ASP A 110 -1.46 -1.65 -20.32
C ASP A 110 -1.70 -0.99 -18.96
N VAL A 111 -2.73 -1.45 -18.27
CA VAL A 111 -2.95 -1.12 -16.87
C VAL A 111 -1.89 -1.82 -16.00
N PRO A 112 -1.52 -1.28 -14.83
CA PRO A 112 -0.50 -1.88 -13.96
C PRO A 112 -0.73 -3.37 -13.63
N LEU A 113 -1.98 -3.79 -13.52
CA LEU A 113 -2.39 -5.19 -13.32
C LEU A 113 -3.26 -5.66 -14.51
N PRO A 114 -2.66 -6.15 -15.61
CA PRO A 114 -3.41 -6.52 -16.81
C PRO A 114 -4.18 -7.83 -16.62
N LYS A 115 -3.61 -8.79 -15.89
CA LYS A 115 -4.21 -10.10 -15.60
C LYS A 115 -4.31 -10.29 -14.10
N VAL A 116 -5.51 -10.62 -13.63
CA VAL A 116 -5.79 -10.94 -12.22
C VAL A 116 -6.28 -12.37 -12.11
N ARG A 117 -6.09 -12.98 -10.94
CA ARG A 117 -6.69 -14.27 -10.60
C ARG A 117 -8.20 -14.21 -10.82
N GLY A 118 -8.73 -15.10 -11.65
CA GLY A 118 -10.18 -15.28 -11.78
C GLY A 118 -10.78 -15.74 -10.46
N MET A 119 -11.95 -15.22 -10.11
CA MET A 119 -12.70 -15.65 -8.94
C MET A 119 -13.89 -16.49 -9.37
N SER A 120 -14.17 -17.54 -8.60
CA SER A 120 -15.40 -18.30 -8.77
C SER A 120 -16.59 -17.53 -8.21
N GLU A 121 -17.80 -17.77 -8.74
CA GLU A 121 -19.02 -17.16 -8.21
C GLU A 121 -19.27 -17.52 -6.74
N ALA A 122 -18.82 -18.71 -6.30
CA ALA A 122 -18.95 -19.16 -4.91
C ALA A 122 -18.08 -18.35 -3.93
N GLU A 123 -16.93 -17.81 -4.39
CA GLU A 123 -16.10 -16.91 -3.59
C GLU A 123 -16.76 -15.53 -3.40
N VAL A 124 -17.53 -15.07 -4.38
CA VAL A 124 -18.15 -13.73 -4.41
C VAL A 124 -19.55 -13.72 -3.79
N PHE A 125 -20.29 -14.83 -3.95
CA PHE A 125 -21.67 -14.94 -3.50
C PHE A 125 -21.87 -16.06 -2.48
N LYS A 126 -22.37 -15.68 -1.30
CA LYS A 126 -22.88 -16.61 -0.30
C LYS A 126 -24.37 -16.85 -0.52
N VAL A 127 -24.79 -18.12 -0.53
CA VAL A 127 -26.21 -18.49 -0.63
C VAL A 127 -26.95 -18.16 0.67
N ILE A 128 -28.05 -17.41 0.59
CA ILE A 128 -28.96 -17.20 1.73
C ILE A 128 -30.22 -18.04 1.55
N LYS A 129 -30.47 -18.90 2.53
CA LYS A 129 -31.69 -19.71 2.64
C LYS A 129 -32.79 -18.94 3.38
N SER A 130 -34.02 -19.03 2.89
CA SER A 130 -35.20 -18.30 3.41
C SER A 130 -36.38 -19.23 3.71
N GLY A 131 -37.30 -18.76 4.57
CA GLY A 131 -38.47 -19.51 5.06
C GLY A 131 -38.19 -20.29 6.35
N LYS A 132 -39.26 -20.70 7.06
CA LYS A 132 -39.15 -21.43 8.35
C LYS A 132 -38.26 -22.67 8.25
N THR A 133 -38.42 -23.45 7.18
CA THR A 133 -37.65 -24.69 6.92
C THR A 133 -36.36 -24.46 6.12
N LYS A 134 -36.01 -23.21 5.75
CA LYS A 134 -34.80 -22.84 5.01
C LYS A 134 -34.57 -23.60 3.68
N ARG A 135 -35.63 -24.09 3.02
CA ARG A 135 -35.50 -24.81 1.73
C ARG A 135 -35.23 -23.90 0.52
N LYS A 136 -35.56 -22.61 0.60
CA LYS A 136 -35.47 -21.67 -0.54
C LYS A 136 -34.14 -20.90 -0.56
N GLY A 137 -33.23 -21.21 -1.49
CA GLY A 137 -31.88 -20.63 -1.60
C GLY A 137 -31.64 -19.62 -2.74
N TRP A 138 -32.68 -18.91 -3.18
CA TRP A 138 -32.62 -18.02 -4.36
C TRP A 138 -31.84 -16.71 -4.15
N LYS A 139 -31.64 -16.30 -2.89
CA LYS A 139 -30.91 -15.07 -2.53
C LYS A 139 -29.40 -15.30 -2.48
N ARG A 140 -28.65 -14.28 -2.90
CA ARG A 140 -27.18 -14.26 -2.93
C ARG A 140 -26.67 -13.04 -2.17
N MET A 141 -25.84 -13.24 -1.16
CA MET A 141 -25.13 -12.17 -0.45
C MET A 141 -23.76 -11.97 -1.07
N VAL A 142 -23.41 -10.73 -1.39
CA VAL A 142 -22.06 -10.35 -1.80
C VAL A 142 -21.14 -10.39 -0.57
N THR A 143 -20.07 -11.17 -0.66
CA THR A 143 -19.05 -11.32 0.40
C THR A 143 -17.86 -10.37 0.21
N LYS A 144 -17.71 -9.80 -0.98
CA LYS A 144 -16.66 -8.84 -1.34
C LYS A 144 -17.09 -7.41 -1.08
N VAL A 145 -16.11 -6.51 -0.99
CA VAL A 145 -16.35 -5.07 -0.87
C VAL A 145 -17.08 -4.56 -2.11
N CYS A 146 -18.01 -3.63 -1.92
CA CYS A 146 -18.80 -3.06 -3.00
C CYS A 146 -18.99 -1.55 -2.86
N TYR A 147 -19.15 -0.88 -4.00
CA TYR A 147 -19.60 0.49 -4.13
C TYR A 147 -21.04 0.50 -4.62
N VAL A 148 -21.85 1.40 -4.07
CA VAL A 148 -23.30 1.37 -4.24
C VAL A 148 -23.85 2.71 -4.76
N GLY A 149 -23.07 3.79 -4.66
CA GLY A 149 -23.49 5.16 -4.97
C GLY A 149 -24.18 5.86 -3.79
N GLU A 150 -24.20 7.19 -3.83
CA GLU A 150 -24.75 8.04 -2.76
C GLU A 150 -26.28 7.95 -2.66
N GLY A 151 -26.98 7.80 -3.79
CA GLY A 151 -28.45 7.70 -3.85
C GLY A 151 -29.03 6.30 -3.66
N PHE A 152 -28.32 5.39 -2.98
CA PHE A 152 -28.76 4.00 -2.92
C PHE A 152 -29.88 3.74 -1.90
N THR A 153 -31.06 3.38 -2.41
CA THR A 153 -32.17 2.83 -1.62
C THR A 153 -32.26 1.32 -1.79
N ARG A 154 -32.42 0.59 -0.69
CA ARG A 154 -32.59 -0.88 -0.75
C ARG A 154 -33.94 -1.22 -1.38
N LYS A 155 -33.94 -2.22 -2.26
CA LYS A 155 -35.18 -2.82 -2.77
C LYS A 155 -35.90 -3.58 -1.65
N PRO A 156 -37.23 -3.68 -1.69
CA PRO A 156 -37.97 -4.48 -0.71
C PRO A 156 -37.43 -5.92 -0.64
N PRO A 157 -37.38 -6.56 0.55
CA PRO A 157 -36.75 -7.87 0.72
C PRO A 157 -37.31 -8.98 -0.18
N LYS A 158 -38.56 -8.85 -0.65
CA LYS A 158 -39.19 -9.82 -1.56
C LYS A 158 -38.58 -9.78 -2.97
N PHE A 159 -38.11 -8.62 -3.43
CA PHE A 159 -37.55 -8.42 -4.78
C PHE A 159 -36.02 -8.36 -4.79
N GLU A 160 -35.38 -8.24 -3.63
CA GLU A 160 -33.92 -8.22 -3.50
C GLU A 160 -33.34 -9.65 -3.59
N ARG A 161 -32.73 -9.97 -4.74
CA ARG A 161 -31.97 -11.22 -4.95
C ARG A 161 -30.51 -11.09 -4.52
N PHE A 162 -29.84 -10.02 -4.92
CA PHE A 162 -28.44 -9.73 -4.60
C PHE A 162 -28.36 -8.76 -3.42
N ILE A 163 -27.86 -9.25 -2.29
CA ILE A 163 -27.74 -8.48 -1.05
C ILE A 163 -26.32 -7.96 -0.93
N ARG A 164 -26.17 -6.64 -0.93
CA ARG A 164 -24.91 -5.92 -0.68
C ARG A 164 -24.92 -5.41 0.77
N PRO A 165 -24.26 -6.07 1.74
CA PRO A 165 -24.35 -5.73 3.16
C PRO A 165 -23.67 -4.39 3.46
N MET A 166 -24.21 -3.61 4.39
CA MET A 166 -23.72 -2.25 4.69
C MET A 166 -22.26 -2.22 5.16
N GLY A 167 -21.82 -3.21 5.96
CA GLY A 167 -20.43 -3.30 6.42
C GLY A 167 -19.39 -3.52 5.32
N LEU A 168 -19.82 -3.87 4.10
CA LEU A 168 -18.94 -4.01 2.93
C LEU A 168 -19.14 -2.89 1.89
N ARG A 169 -19.89 -1.83 2.24
CA ARG A 169 -20.13 -0.69 1.34
C ARG A 169 -19.10 0.40 1.62
N PHE A 170 -18.17 0.58 0.70
CA PHE A 170 -17.11 1.57 0.85
C PHE A 170 -17.37 2.73 -0.10
N ASN A 171 -17.07 3.95 0.35
CA ASN A 171 -17.29 5.19 -0.40
C ASN A 171 -15.97 5.91 -0.75
N LYS A 172 -14.86 5.55 -0.12
CA LYS A 172 -13.54 6.16 -0.35
C LYS A 172 -12.49 5.10 -0.68
N ALA A 173 -11.44 5.50 -1.39
CA ALA A 173 -10.28 4.70 -1.72
C ALA A 173 -8.99 5.46 -1.40
N HIS A 174 -7.97 4.73 -0.97
CA HIS A 174 -6.61 5.22 -0.85
C HIS A 174 -5.91 5.11 -2.20
N VAL A 175 -5.81 6.23 -2.90
CA VAL A 175 -5.27 6.31 -4.26
C VAL A 175 -3.84 6.85 -4.21
N THR A 176 -2.91 6.10 -4.78
CA THR A 176 -1.50 6.50 -4.91
C THR A 176 -1.26 7.11 -6.29
N HIS A 177 -0.63 8.29 -6.33
CA HIS A 177 -0.14 8.88 -7.56
C HIS A 177 1.29 8.37 -7.84
N PRO A 178 1.55 7.68 -8.96
CA PRO A 178 2.85 7.05 -9.22
C PRO A 178 4.00 8.06 -9.34
N GLU A 179 3.77 9.22 -9.97
CA GLU A 179 4.82 10.24 -10.14
C GLU A 179 5.12 11.02 -8.85
N LEU A 180 4.09 11.48 -8.13
CA LEU A 180 4.27 12.23 -6.88
C LEU A 180 4.66 11.35 -5.67
N LYS A 181 4.54 10.02 -5.80
CA LYS A 181 4.77 9.04 -4.72
C LYS A 181 4.00 9.37 -3.42
N ALA A 182 2.82 9.98 -3.58
CA ALA A 182 1.93 10.42 -2.51
C ALA A 182 0.58 9.68 -2.59
N THR A 183 -0.06 9.52 -1.43
CA THR A 183 -1.33 8.79 -1.26
C THR A 183 -2.44 9.72 -0.78
N PHE A 184 -3.61 9.62 -1.39
CA PHE A 184 -4.76 10.47 -1.10
C PHE A 184 -6.00 9.61 -0.78
N CYS A 185 -6.84 10.06 0.17
CA CYS A 185 -8.07 9.37 0.53
C CYS A 185 -9.25 9.97 -0.24
N LEU A 186 -9.43 9.52 -1.47
CA LEU A 186 -10.34 10.13 -2.43
C LEU A 186 -11.70 9.41 -2.44
N PRO A 187 -12.83 10.14 -2.62
CA PRO A 187 -14.13 9.52 -2.76
C PRO A 187 -14.26 8.80 -4.11
N ILE A 188 -14.91 7.64 -4.08
CA ILE A 188 -15.23 6.84 -5.27
C ILE A 188 -16.49 7.43 -5.91
N ILE A 189 -16.42 7.70 -7.21
CA ILE A 189 -17.54 8.13 -8.04
C ILE A 189 -18.28 6.90 -8.60
N GLY A 190 -17.54 5.89 -9.02
CA GLY A 190 -18.13 4.71 -9.64
C GLY A 190 -17.16 3.57 -9.88
N VAL A 191 -17.71 2.42 -10.25
CA VAL A 191 -16.94 1.25 -10.69
C VAL A 191 -17.07 1.15 -12.19
N LYS A 192 -15.95 1.30 -12.92
CA LYS A 192 -15.94 1.31 -14.38
C LYS A 192 -15.83 -0.09 -14.97
N LYS A 193 -14.94 -0.92 -14.42
CA LYS A 193 -14.69 -2.27 -14.95
C LYS A 193 -14.18 -3.20 -13.87
N ASN A 194 -14.89 -4.30 -13.62
CA ASN A 194 -14.35 -5.45 -12.90
C ASN A 194 -13.72 -6.45 -13.91
N PRO A 195 -12.50 -6.96 -13.67
CA PRO A 195 -11.83 -7.87 -14.61
C PRO A 195 -12.49 -9.25 -14.74
N THR A 196 -13.30 -9.67 -13.78
CA THR A 196 -13.87 -11.04 -13.77
C THR A 196 -15.19 -11.12 -14.52
N SER A 197 -16.10 -10.14 -14.34
CA SER A 197 -17.42 -10.16 -14.97
C SER A 197 -18.04 -8.76 -15.03
N THR A 198 -18.80 -8.50 -16.09
CA THR A 198 -19.61 -7.28 -16.24
C THR A 198 -20.70 -7.19 -15.17
N MET A 199 -21.24 -8.33 -14.72
CA MET A 199 -22.21 -8.39 -13.63
C MET A 199 -21.65 -7.80 -12.33
N TYR A 200 -20.35 -8.02 -12.06
CA TYR A 200 -19.68 -7.47 -10.88
C TYR A 200 -19.50 -5.96 -10.99
N THR A 201 -19.26 -5.46 -12.19
CA THR A 201 -19.27 -4.01 -12.46
C THR A 201 -20.63 -3.40 -12.13
N SER A 202 -21.74 -4.00 -12.61
CA SER A 202 -23.10 -3.49 -12.33
C SER A 202 -23.49 -3.57 -10.85
N LEU A 203 -23.05 -4.62 -10.14
CA LEU A 203 -23.21 -4.72 -8.69
C LEU A 203 -22.24 -3.84 -7.90
N GLY A 204 -21.27 -3.21 -8.57
CA GLY A 204 -20.24 -2.38 -7.96
C GLY A 204 -19.27 -3.17 -7.07
N VAL A 205 -19.05 -4.46 -7.36
CA VAL A 205 -18.10 -5.28 -6.59
C VAL A 205 -16.66 -4.86 -6.90
N ILE A 206 -15.92 -4.55 -5.86
CA ILE A 206 -14.53 -4.10 -5.92
C ILE A 206 -13.63 -5.25 -5.48
N THR A 207 -12.80 -5.70 -6.40
CA THR A 207 -11.81 -6.76 -6.20
C THR A 207 -10.48 -6.29 -6.76
N LYS A 208 -9.42 -7.10 -6.57
CA LYS A 208 -8.12 -6.78 -7.16
C LYS A 208 -8.24 -6.56 -8.67
N GLY A 209 -7.60 -5.51 -9.15
CA GLY A 209 -7.62 -5.07 -10.55
C GLY A 209 -8.92 -4.43 -11.04
N THR A 210 -9.93 -4.24 -10.19
CA THR A 210 -11.10 -3.43 -10.54
C THR A 210 -10.66 -2.00 -10.86
N ILE A 211 -11.16 -1.46 -11.97
CA ILE A 211 -11.00 -0.07 -12.36
C ILE A 211 -12.15 0.72 -11.78
N ILE A 212 -11.81 1.69 -10.93
CA ILE A 212 -12.73 2.60 -10.27
C ILE A 212 -12.51 4.02 -10.80
N GLU A 213 -13.56 4.83 -10.77
CA GLU A 213 -13.50 6.25 -11.02
C GLU A 213 -13.47 6.96 -9.67
N VAL A 214 -12.46 7.82 -9.47
CA VAL A 214 -12.21 8.51 -8.20
C VAL A 214 -12.22 10.01 -8.43
N ASN A 215 -12.74 10.74 -7.45
CA ASN A 215 -12.76 12.19 -7.49
C ASN A 215 -11.37 12.73 -7.15
N ILE A 216 -10.82 13.57 -8.04
CA ILE A 216 -9.45 14.08 -7.98
C ILE A 216 -9.42 15.62 -7.85
N SER A 217 -10.54 16.24 -7.51
CA SER A 217 -10.60 17.69 -7.29
C SER A 217 -9.57 18.19 -6.27
N GLU A 218 -9.20 17.36 -5.27
CA GLU A 218 -8.16 17.69 -4.28
C GLU A 218 -6.73 17.78 -4.87
N LEU A 219 -6.44 17.15 -6.02
CA LEU A 219 -5.11 17.23 -6.65
C LEU A 219 -4.96 18.45 -7.57
N GLY A 220 -6.05 19.15 -7.89
CA GLY A 220 -6.00 20.35 -8.73
C GLY A 220 -5.44 20.09 -10.14
N LEU A 221 -5.66 18.91 -10.73
CA LEU A 221 -5.19 18.61 -12.07
C LEU A 221 -5.97 19.42 -13.10
N VAL A 222 -5.24 20.10 -14.00
CA VAL A 222 -5.81 20.94 -15.06
C VAL A 222 -5.33 20.45 -16.42
N THR A 223 -6.25 20.41 -17.38
CA THR A 223 -5.90 20.13 -18.78
C THR A 223 -5.15 21.30 -19.41
N GLN A 224 -4.46 21.07 -20.54
CA GLN A 224 -3.80 22.17 -21.28
C GLN A 224 -4.76 23.30 -21.68
N ALA A 225 -6.06 23.01 -21.76
CA ALA A 225 -7.12 23.96 -22.07
C ALA A 225 -7.67 24.71 -20.83
N GLY A 226 -7.05 24.57 -19.66
CA GLY A 226 -7.49 25.24 -18.43
C GLY A 226 -8.70 24.61 -17.73
N LYS A 227 -9.27 23.52 -18.25
CA LYS A 227 -10.38 22.81 -17.61
C LYS A 227 -9.87 21.94 -16.46
N VAL A 228 -10.50 22.07 -15.30
CA VAL A 228 -10.20 21.27 -14.09
C VAL A 228 -10.71 19.84 -14.27
N ILE A 229 -9.86 18.86 -13.96
CA ILE A 229 -10.19 17.44 -13.97
C ILE A 229 -10.65 17.05 -12.57
N TRP A 230 -11.90 16.63 -12.45
CA TRP A 230 -12.50 16.21 -11.18
C TRP A 230 -12.62 14.70 -11.05
N GLY A 231 -12.44 13.94 -12.14
CA GLY A 231 -12.54 12.47 -12.16
C GLY A 231 -11.42 11.82 -12.97
N LYS A 232 -10.83 10.75 -12.45
CA LYS A 232 -9.86 9.92 -13.18
C LYS A 232 -9.99 8.46 -12.77
N TYR A 233 -9.49 7.58 -13.63
CA TYR A 233 -9.49 6.15 -13.34
C TYR A 233 -8.33 5.77 -12.41
N ALA A 234 -8.62 4.86 -11.49
CA ALA A 234 -7.63 4.20 -10.66
C ALA A 234 -7.87 2.69 -10.70
N GLN A 235 -6.79 1.92 -10.60
CA GLN A 235 -6.85 0.47 -10.53
C GLN A 235 -6.57 -0.01 -9.11
N VAL A 236 -7.47 -0.83 -8.57
CA VAL A 236 -7.32 -1.42 -7.23
C VAL A 236 -6.21 -2.47 -7.24
N THR A 237 -5.30 -2.39 -6.27
CA THR A 237 -4.08 -3.22 -6.22
C THR A 237 -4.13 -4.32 -5.16
N ASN A 238 -4.90 -4.13 -4.09
CA ASN A 238 -5.05 -5.08 -2.99
C ASN A 238 -6.33 -5.94 -3.11
N ASN A 239 -6.57 -6.80 -2.12
CA ASN A 239 -7.82 -7.54 -1.94
C ASN A 239 -8.60 -6.90 -0.78
N PRO A 240 -9.54 -5.97 -1.05
CA PRO A 240 -10.15 -5.14 -0.01
C PRO A 240 -10.88 -5.93 1.08
N GLU A 241 -11.38 -7.14 0.76
CA GLU A 241 -12.08 -8.01 1.70
C GLU A 241 -11.21 -8.53 2.85
N ASN A 242 -9.89 -8.58 2.68
CA ASN A 242 -8.97 -9.06 3.71
C ASN A 242 -8.42 -7.92 4.58
N ASP A 243 -8.26 -6.73 3.99
CA ASP A 243 -7.54 -5.61 4.60
C ASP A 243 -8.50 -4.58 5.22
N GLY A 244 -9.75 -4.50 4.74
CA GLY A 244 -10.70 -3.47 5.16
C GLY A 244 -10.42 -2.08 4.57
N CYS A 245 -9.51 -1.99 3.57
CA CYS A 245 -9.18 -0.78 2.85
C CYS A 245 -9.17 -1.03 1.33
N ILE A 246 -9.55 -0.03 0.53
CA ILE A 246 -9.37 -0.07 -0.93
C ILE A 246 -8.11 0.72 -1.26
N ASN A 247 -7.05 0.02 -1.66
CA ASN A 247 -5.82 0.64 -2.15
C ASN A 247 -5.82 0.59 -3.67
N ALA A 248 -5.60 1.73 -4.30
CA ALA A 248 -5.60 1.87 -5.74
C ALA A 248 -4.42 2.71 -6.24
N VAL A 249 -4.03 2.50 -7.49
CA VAL A 249 -3.04 3.31 -8.19
C VAL A 249 -3.73 4.09 -9.30
N LEU A 250 -3.46 5.38 -9.37
CA LEU A 250 -4.00 6.27 -10.38
C LEU A 250 -3.47 5.87 -11.77
N LEU A 251 -4.36 5.73 -12.74
CA LEU A 251 -3.99 5.48 -14.14
C LEU A 251 -3.68 6.84 -14.78
N VAL A 252 -2.40 7.19 -14.86
CA VAL A 252 -1.94 8.51 -15.31
C VAL A 252 -1.98 8.63 -16.83
#